data_AF-A0A167KCH9-F1
#
_entry.id   AF-A0A167KCH9-F1
#
_cell.length_a   1.000
_cell.length_b   1.000
_cell.length_c   1.000
_cell.angle_alpha   90.00
_cell.angle_beta   90.00
_cell.angle_gamma   90.00
#
_symmetry.space_group_name_H-M   'P 1'
#
loop_
_entity.id
_entity.type
_entity.pdbx_description
1 polymer ?
#
loop_
_entity_poly.entity_id
_entity_poly.type
_entity_poly.pdbx_seq_one_letter_code
_entity_poly.pdbx_strand_id
1 'polypeptide(L)'
;MKNILKTTLALLAVGLVSCEADFDNPVTDAGFYTSGTADFSNYVAVGNSLTAGYADGALYITGQENSYPNIMAQQFAKAGGSETFTQPLVDDNLGGLKVNGQVVFPNRFVLSVDAMGNPGPVRLEGDPQTDVTTSAAGPFNNMGVPGAKSFHLNAPGYGAANPWFGRFQTSASASVLEDATSLNPTFFSLWIGNNDILSYATSGGAGVDQTGNLDPTTYGDNDITDPNVFASVYSAQVSALAQGGAKGVLVNIPDVTSIPYFTTVPVQSIPLDAATAAGVNAQFALYNNQALPGLVAAGIITQEEANLRMVNFSPGANFPIITDDDLTDVTQILIAQGIPAQTAALLGQLRQANNDDLVVLVASSVLGTLADPSNPQSVIGVAVPLSDQFVLTATEQARVATASAAYNTAIRGLADANGLAFVDARSALARVADTGVSFDGGLLTDTFATGGAFSLDGVHPTPRGYAYTANLIIDAINNTYEATIPKVNIGAYGTVTATNN
;
A
#
# COMPACT_ATOMS: atom_id res chain seq x y z
N MET A 1 14.65 -18.37 -76.98
CA MET A 1 15.33 -17.76 -75.81
C MET A 1 14.48 -16.71 -75.06
N LYS A 2 13.76 -15.79 -75.73
CA LYS A 2 12.94 -14.75 -75.04
C LYS A 2 11.72 -15.27 -74.25
N ASN A 3 11.14 -16.42 -74.60
CA ASN A 3 9.97 -16.97 -73.90
C ASN A 3 10.30 -17.87 -72.72
N ILE A 4 11.50 -18.48 -72.69
CA ILE A 4 11.97 -19.30 -71.55
C ILE A 4 12.33 -18.37 -70.38
N LEU A 5 13.01 -17.25 -70.64
CA LEU A 5 13.39 -16.30 -69.58
C LEU A 5 12.17 -15.69 -68.85
N LYS A 6 11.04 -15.50 -69.55
CA LYS A 6 9.80 -14.99 -68.94
C LYS A 6 9.06 -16.04 -68.11
N THR A 7 9.12 -17.31 -68.49
CA THR A 7 8.53 -18.41 -67.69
C THR A 7 9.40 -18.74 -66.48
N THR A 8 10.72 -18.67 -66.60
CA THR A 8 11.65 -18.89 -65.47
C THR A 8 11.58 -17.76 -64.44
N LEU A 9 11.40 -16.50 -64.87
CA LEU A 9 11.26 -15.36 -63.94
C LEU A 9 9.87 -15.34 -63.26
N ALA A 10 8.82 -15.82 -63.94
CA ALA A 10 7.50 -15.99 -63.33
C ALA A 10 7.46 -17.15 -62.32
N LEU A 11 8.17 -18.27 -62.56
CA LEU A 11 8.30 -19.35 -61.58
C LEU A 11 9.18 -18.96 -60.38
N LEU A 12 10.22 -18.13 -60.57
CA LEU A 12 11.01 -17.61 -59.45
C LEU A 12 10.25 -16.59 -58.59
N ALA A 13 9.34 -15.81 -59.21
CA ALA A 13 8.50 -14.85 -58.48
C ALA A 13 7.40 -15.55 -57.64
N VAL A 14 6.93 -16.73 -58.05
CA VAL A 14 6.00 -17.55 -57.23
C VAL A 14 6.73 -18.28 -56.10
N GLY A 15 8.02 -18.58 -56.25
CA GLY A 15 8.85 -19.18 -55.19
C GLY A 15 9.27 -18.22 -54.06
N LEU A 16 9.06 -16.90 -54.23
CA LEU A 16 9.36 -15.88 -53.21
C LEU A 16 8.10 -15.38 -52.47
N VAL A 17 6.92 -15.92 -52.79
CA VAL A 17 5.65 -15.61 -52.11
C VAL A 17 5.18 -16.75 -51.20
N SER A 18 5.93 -17.87 -51.09
CA SER A 18 5.57 -19.00 -50.22
C SER A 18 6.33 -19.03 -48.88
N CYS A 19 6.90 -17.91 -48.43
CA CYS A 19 7.14 -17.72 -47.00
C CYS A 19 5.89 -17.07 -46.39
N GLU A 20 4.77 -17.78 -46.39
CA GLU A 20 3.89 -17.66 -45.23
C GLU A 20 4.74 -18.17 -44.07
N ALA A 21 4.95 -17.34 -43.06
CA ALA A 21 5.39 -17.84 -41.78
C ALA A 21 4.27 -18.78 -41.32
N ASP A 22 4.47 -20.09 -41.48
CA ASP A 22 3.68 -21.07 -40.76
C ASP A 22 3.86 -20.75 -39.28
N PHE A 23 2.86 -20.11 -38.69
CA PHE A 23 2.70 -20.13 -37.24
C PHE A 23 2.29 -21.57 -36.93
N ASP A 24 3.29 -22.46 -36.84
CA ASP A 24 3.09 -23.91 -36.72
C ASP A 24 2.23 -24.30 -35.50
N ASN A 25 1.98 -23.37 -34.57
CA ASN A 25 0.91 -23.44 -33.60
C ASN A 25 0.44 -22.01 -33.26
N PRO A 26 -0.85 -21.63 -33.38
CA PRO A 26 -1.35 -20.40 -32.78
C PRO A 26 -1.04 -20.35 -31.27
N VAL A 27 -0.87 -19.14 -30.72
CA VAL A 27 -0.68 -18.89 -29.27
C VAL A 27 -1.84 -19.40 -28.37
N THR A 28 -2.85 -19.99 -28.98
CA THR A 28 -4.01 -20.63 -28.35
C THR A 28 -3.92 -22.16 -28.31
N ASP A 29 -2.91 -22.76 -28.92
CA ASP A 29 -2.76 -24.21 -28.96
C ASP A 29 -2.36 -24.78 -27.61
N ALA A 30 -2.97 -25.92 -27.27
CA ALA A 30 -2.66 -26.65 -26.06
C ALA A 30 -1.17 -27.05 -26.05
N GLY A 31 -0.43 -26.63 -25.02
CA GLY A 31 1.01 -26.87 -24.88
C GLY A 31 1.90 -25.73 -25.36
N PHE A 32 1.35 -24.63 -25.88
CA PHE A 32 2.15 -23.43 -26.21
C PHE A 32 2.77 -22.79 -24.95
N TYR A 33 1.99 -22.75 -23.86
CA TYR A 33 2.46 -22.32 -22.54
C TYR A 33 2.76 -23.52 -21.65
N THR A 34 3.85 -23.44 -20.88
CA THR A 34 4.29 -24.50 -19.96
C THR A 34 4.53 -23.94 -18.56
N SER A 35 4.29 -24.75 -17.53
CA SER A 35 4.70 -24.46 -16.16
C SER A 35 6.19 -24.65 -15.91
N GLY A 36 6.94 -25.12 -16.92
CA GLY A 36 8.35 -25.44 -16.80
C GLY A 36 8.55 -26.49 -15.71
N THR A 37 9.29 -26.12 -14.68
CA THR A 37 9.53 -26.98 -13.51
C THR A 37 8.54 -26.74 -12.36
N ALA A 38 7.64 -25.76 -12.45
CA ALA A 38 6.61 -25.49 -11.45
C ALA A 38 5.37 -26.37 -11.65
N ASP A 39 4.53 -26.46 -10.63
CA ASP A 39 3.25 -27.17 -10.64
C ASP A 39 2.15 -26.24 -10.11
N PHE A 40 1.30 -25.74 -11.01
CA PHE A 40 0.20 -24.82 -10.66
C PHE A 40 -1.14 -25.53 -10.43
N SER A 41 -1.15 -26.85 -10.29
CA SER A 41 -2.37 -27.65 -10.07
C SER A 41 -3.12 -27.25 -8.80
N ASN A 42 -2.43 -26.68 -7.81
CA ASN A 42 -3.03 -26.16 -6.60
C ASN A 42 -2.27 -24.91 -6.12
N TYR A 43 -2.68 -23.76 -6.65
CA TYR A 43 -2.13 -22.46 -6.28
C TYR A 43 -2.80 -21.89 -5.03
N VAL A 44 -2.01 -21.49 -4.04
CA VAL A 44 -2.47 -20.78 -2.84
C VAL A 44 -1.73 -19.45 -2.69
N ALA A 45 -2.48 -18.35 -2.56
CA ALA A 45 -1.94 -17.02 -2.35
C ALA A 45 -2.10 -16.60 -0.89
N VAL A 46 -1.04 -16.16 -0.25
CA VAL A 46 -1.01 -15.79 1.17
C VAL A 46 -0.50 -14.36 1.31
N GLY A 47 -1.20 -13.54 2.10
CA GLY A 47 -0.75 -12.17 2.35
C GLY A 47 -1.79 -11.30 3.04
N ASN A 48 -1.72 -10.00 2.77
CA ASN A 48 -2.60 -8.99 3.36
C ASN A 48 -3.67 -8.49 2.37
N SER A 49 -4.07 -7.22 2.50
CA SER A 49 -5.02 -6.53 1.63
C SER A 49 -4.62 -6.52 0.15
N LEU A 50 -3.33 -6.45 -0.18
CA LEU A 50 -2.83 -6.53 -1.56
C LEU A 50 -3.15 -7.89 -2.19
N THR A 51 -3.04 -8.96 -1.42
CA THR A 51 -3.39 -10.32 -1.85
C THR A 51 -4.90 -10.50 -1.94
N ALA A 52 -5.66 -9.89 -1.03
CA ALA A 52 -7.12 -9.99 -0.98
C ALA A 52 -7.84 -9.29 -2.15
N GLY A 53 -7.18 -8.39 -2.87
CA GLY A 53 -7.82 -7.54 -3.89
C GLY A 53 -8.51 -6.30 -3.31
N TYR A 54 -7.98 -5.79 -2.19
CA TYR A 54 -8.45 -4.53 -1.60
C TYR A 54 -8.14 -3.36 -2.52
N ALA A 55 -9.08 -2.43 -2.64
CA ALA A 55 -8.93 -1.21 -3.42
C ALA A 55 -9.93 -0.17 -2.91
N ASP A 56 -9.67 1.11 -3.19
CA ASP A 56 -10.58 2.21 -2.87
C ASP A 56 -11.01 2.20 -1.40
N GLY A 57 -10.15 1.76 -0.48
CA GLY A 57 -10.48 1.76 0.94
C GLY A 57 -11.51 0.71 1.39
N ALA A 58 -11.77 -0.35 0.61
CA ALA A 58 -12.61 -1.50 1.00
C ALA A 58 -12.30 -2.81 0.23
N LEU A 59 -12.86 -3.94 0.67
CA LEU A 59 -13.07 -5.11 -0.19
C LEU A 59 -14.42 -5.00 -0.89
N TYR A 60 -14.46 -5.29 -2.20
CA TYR A 60 -15.66 -5.33 -3.03
C TYR A 60 -15.45 -6.34 -4.18
N ILE A 61 -16.52 -6.94 -4.73
CA ILE A 61 -16.42 -8.08 -5.68
C ILE A 61 -15.46 -7.81 -6.83
N THR A 62 -15.65 -6.70 -7.55
CA THR A 62 -14.83 -6.39 -8.73
C THR A 62 -13.35 -6.19 -8.37
N GLY A 63 -13.05 -5.65 -7.18
CA GLY A 63 -11.68 -5.53 -6.69
C GLY A 63 -11.02 -6.89 -6.47
N GLN A 64 -11.76 -7.82 -5.85
CA GLN A 64 -11.28 -9.19 -5.60
C GLN A 64 -11.14 -10.01 -6.89
N GLU A 65 -12.05 -9.86 -7.85
CA GLU A 65 -11.96 -10.51 -9.17
C GLU A 65 -10.78 -10.00 -10.00
N ASN A 66 -10.30 -8.79 -9.73
CA ASN A 66 -9.12 -8.22 -10.37
C ASN A 66 -7.88 -8.22 -9.48
N SER A 67 -7.88 -9.01 -8.40
CA SER A 67 -6.71 -9.20 -7.54
C SER A 67 -5.57 -9.87 -8.31
N TYR A 68 -4.32 -9.57 -7.96
CA TYR A 68 -3.17 -10.21 -8.63
C TYR A 68 -3.22 -11.75 -8.56
N PRO A 69 -3.65 -12.42 -7.46
CA PRO A 69 -3.74 -13.87 -7.43
C PRO A 69 -4.79 -14.41 -8.40
N ASN A 70 -5.95 -13.76 -8.51
CA ASN A 70 -6.99 -14.22 -9.44
C ASN A 70 -6.55 -14.07 -10.90
N ILE A 71 -5.89 -12.95 -11.23
CA ILE A 71 -5.31 -12.72 -12.55
C ILE A 71 -4.25 -13.78 -12.87
N MET A 72 -3.36 -14.08 -11.92
CA MET A 72 -2.33 -15.11 -12.08
C MET A 72 -2.94 -16.50 -12.27
N ALA A 73 -3.92 -16.89 -11.46
CA ALA A 73 -4.57 -18.19 -11.56
C ALA A 73 -5.17 -18.43 -12.96
N GLN A 74 -5.78 -17.40 -13.56
CA GLN A 74 -6.28 -17.47 -14.95
C GLN A 74 -5.15 -17.70 -15.97
N GLN A 75 -3.94 -17.17 -15.75
CA GLN A 75 -2.81 -17.43 -16.63
C GLN A 75 -2.15 -18.79 -16.34
N PHE A 76 -2.14 -19.24 -15.09
CA PHE A 76 -1.65 -20.56 -14.70
C PHE A 76 -2.48 -21.68 -15.34
N ALA A 77 -3.81 -21.52 -15.41
CA ALA A 77 -4.68 -22.47 -16.12
C ALA A 77 -4.24 -22.70 -17.58
N LYS A 78 -3.72 -21.68 -18.26
CA LYS A 78 -3.20 -21.79 -19.64
C LYS A 78 -1.88 -22.58 -19.72
N ALA A 79 -1.16 -22.69 -18.60
CA ALA A 79 0.12 -23.38 -18.47
C ALA A 79 -0.01 -24.71 -17.68
N GLY A 80 -1.21 -25.31 -17.66
CA GLY A 80 -1.45 -26.62 -17.02
C GLY A 80 -1.82 -26.55 -15.53
N GLY A 81 -2.09 -25.35 -15.00
CA GLY A 81 -2.63 -25.16 -13.65
C GLY A 81 -4.12 -25.45 -13.54
N SER A 82 -4.65 -25.32 -12.33
CA SER A 82 -6.09 -25.47 -12.07
C SER A 82 -6.93 -24.42 -12.81
N GLU A 83 -8.07 -24.83 -13.38
CA GLU A 83 -9.10 -23.91 -13.90
C GLU A 83 -9.93 -23.27 -12.78
N THR A 84 -9.80 -23.77 -11.54
CA THR A 84 -10.51 -23.27 -10.37
C THR A 84 -9.54 -22.61 -9.39
N PHE A 85 -9.82 -21.36 -9.03
CA PHE A 85 -9.17 -20.62 -7.95
C PHE A 85 -10.27 -19.96 -7.12
N THR A 86 -10.34 -20.32 -5.84
CA THR A 86 -11.41 -19.85 -4.95
C THR A 86 -10.95 -18.64 -4.12
N GLN A 87 -11.85 -17.68 -3.93
CA GLN A 87 -11.60 -16.48 -3.13
C GLN A 87 -12.74 -16.30 -2.12
N PRO A 88 -12.46 -15.75 -0.92
CA PRO A 88 -13.49 -15.35 0.02
C PRO A 88 -14.16 -14.06 -0.48
N LEU A 89 -14.99 -14.18 -1.52
CA LEU A 89 -15.69 -13.03 -2.10
C LEU A 89 -16.59 -12.36 -1.05
N VAL A 90 -16.66 -11.03 -1.11
CA VAL A 90 -17.68 -10.23 -0.45
C VAL A 90 -18.97 -10.27 -1.26
N ASP A 91 -20.08 -9.82 -0.66
CA ASP A 91 -21.42 -10.05 -1.20
C ASP A 91 -21.88 -8.97 -2.21
N ASP A 92 -21.11 -7.90 -2.41
CA ASP A 92 -21.50 -6.76 -3.24
C ASP A 92 -20.32 -5.91 -3.76
N ASN A 93 -20.64 -4.86 -4.54
CA ASN A 93 -19.69 -3.86 -5.03
C ASN A 93 -19.71 -2.52 -4.25
N LEU A 94 -20.55 -2.38 -3.23
CA LEU A 94 -20.47 -1.24 -2.28
C LEU A 94 -19.20 -1.34 -1.45
N GLY A 95 -18.85 -2.58 -1.08
CA GLY A 95 -17.77 -2.93 -0.18
C GLY A 95 -18.10 -2.61 1.27
N GLY A 96 -17.08 -2.71 2.13
CA GLY A 96 -17.24 -2.57 3.58
C GLY A 96 -17.56 -3.91 4.26
N LEU A 97 -17.85 -3.86 5.56
CA LEU A 97 -18.08 -5.06 6.36
C LEU A 97 -19.03 -4.80 7.52
N LYS A 98 -19.91 -5.76 7.78
CA LYS A 98 -20.75 -5.84 8.97
C LYS A 98 -20.33 -6.97 9.91
N VAL A 99 -20.58 -6.77 11.20
CA VAL A 99 -20.54 -7.82 12.21
C VAL A 99 -21.89 -7.83 12.91
N ASN A 100 -22.66 -8.91 12.74
CA ASN A 100 -23.98 -9.05 13.35
C ASN A 100 -24.93 -7.88 13.02
N GLY A 101 -24.93 -7.49 11.75
CA GLY A 101 -25.73 -6.40 11.19
C GLY A 101 -25.19 -4.99 11.45
N GLN A 102 -24.10 -4.83 12.20
CA GLN A 102 -23.49 -3.51 12.46
C GLN A 102 -22.32 -3.24 11.54
N VAL A 103 -22.34 -2.11 10.84
CA VAL A 103 -21.24 -1.68 9.96
C VAL A 103 -19.99 -1.40 10.81
N VAL A 104 -18.90 -2.12 10.53
CA VAL A 104 -17.60 -1.97 11.18
C VAL A 104 -16.51 -1.45 10.23
N PHE A 105 -16.70 -1.63 8.92
CA PHE A 105 -15.87 -1.00 7.88
C PHE A 105 -16.76 -0.28 6.87
N PRO A 106 -16.42 0.95 6.46
CA PRO A 106 -17.21 1.72 5.51
C PRO A 106 -17.11 1.15 4.09
N ASN A 107 -18.06 1.55 3.24
CA ASN A 107 -18.04 1.28 1.80
C ASN A 107 -16.78 1.85 1.12
N ARG A 108 -16.50 1.40 -0.10
CA ARG A 108 -15.38 1.90 -0.90
C ARG A 108 -15.48 3.39 -1.24
N PHE A 109 -14.37 4.00 -1.60
CA PHE A 109 -14.31 5.32 -2.21
C PHE A 109 -14.70 5.26 -3.69
N VAL A 110 -15.33 6.33 -4.17
CA VAL A 110 -15.61 6.61 -5.58
C VAL A 110 -15.23 8.04 -5.91
N LEU A 111 -14.92 8.32 -7.18
CA LEU A 111 -14.49 9.65 -7.60
C LEU A 111 -15.73 10.51 -7.85
N SER A 112 -15.92 11.54 -7.02
CA SER A 112 -17.00 12.52 -7.17
C SER A 112 -16.44 13.90 -7.51
N VAL A 113 -17.31 14.81 -7.95
CA VAL A 113 -16.97 16.20 -8.26
C VAL A 113 -17.81 17.11 -7.35
N ASP A 114 -17.13 17.98 -6.60
CA ASP A 114 -17.80 18.91 -5.69
C ASP A 114 -18.56 20.03 -6.42
N ALA A 115 -19.27 20.88 -5.67
CA ALA A 115 -20.04 22.00 -6.21
C ALA A 115 -19.18 23.07 -6.93
N MET A 116 -17.87 23.06 -6.69
CA MET A 116 -16.89 23.97 -7.30
C MET A 116 -16.19 23.33 -8.53
N GLY A 117 -16.54 22.08 -8.87
CA GLY A 117 -15.96 21.36 -10.01
C GLY A 117 -14.66 20.62 -9.68
N ASN A 118 -14.28 20.49 -8.41
CA ASN A 118 -13.07 19.79 -8.01
C ASN A 118 -13.37 18.29 -7.83
N PRO A 119 -12.62 17.39 -8.50
CA PRO A 119 -12.75 15.97 -8.28
C PRO A 119 -12.09 15.53 -6.96
N GLY A 120 -12.70 14.60 -6.24
CA GLY A 120 -12.15 14.03 -5.01
C GLY A 120 -12.80 12.71 -4.61
N PRO A 121 -12.13 11.90 -3.79
CA PRO A 121 -12.69 10.65 -3.28
C PRO A 121 -13.82 10.95 -2.30
N VAL A 122 -14.96 10.27 -2.46
CA VAL A 122 -16.06 10.25 -1.48
C VAL A 122 -16.43 8.80 -1.19
N ARG A 123 -16.93 8.52 0.01
CA ARG A 123 -17.43 7.18 0.33
C ARG A 123 -18.72 6.92 -0.46
N LEU A 124 -18.80 5.75 -1.08
CA LEU A 124 -19.99 5.31 -1.79
C LEU A 124 -21.14 5.12 -0.81
N GLU A 125 -22.28 5.77 -1.06
CA GLU A 125 -23.46 5.66 -0.21
C GLU A 125 -24.13 4.28 -0.35
N GLY A 126 -24.65 3.74 0.74
CA GLY A 126 -25.36 2.45 0.78
C GLY A 126 -25.05 1.63 2.04
N ASP A 127 -25.82 0.57 2.27
CA ASP A 127 -25.56 -0.41 3.35
C ASP A 127 -24.69 -1.56 2.80
N PRO A 128 -23.48 -1.82 3.33
CA PRO A 128 -22.71 -3.01 2.98
C PRO A 128 -23.56 -4.26 3.17
N GLN A 129 -23.53 -5.23 2.26
CA GLN A 129 -24.27 -6.49 2.41
C GLN A 129 -23.44 -7.58 3.10
N THR A 130 -22.11 -7.47 3.03
CA THR A 130 -21.21 -8.47 3.62
C THR A 130 -21.24 -8.46 5.14
N ASP A 131 -21.56 -9.61 5.75
CA ASP A 131 -21.52 -9.80 7.20
C ASP A 131 -20.65 -10.99 7.60
N VAL A 132 -19.82 -10.81 8.64
CA VAL A 132 -18.96 -11.87 9.19
C VAL A 132 -19.75 -13.13 9.57
N THR A 133 -20.96 -12.97 10.11
CA THR A 133 -21.76 -14.08 10.65
C THR A 133 -22.48 -14.93 9.59
N THR A 134 -22.62 -14.42 8.36
CA THR A 134 -23.34 -15.10 7.27
C THR A 134 -22.45 -15.47 6.11
N SER A 135 -21.17 -15.10 6.14
CA SER A 135 -20.22 -15.38 5.06
C SER A 135 -19.83 -16.86 4.99
N ALA A 136 -19.41 -17.29 3.80
CA ALA A 136 -18.91 -18.64 3.59
C ALA A 136 -17.57 -18.88 4.31
N ALA A 137 -17.49 -20.00 5.04
CA ALA A 137 -16.24 -20.47 5.63
C ALA A 137 -15.31 -21.07 4.57
N GLY A 138 -14.01 -20.91 4.77
CA GLY A 138 -12.94 -21.43 3.92
C GLY A 138 -12.53 -22.87 4.27
N PRO A 139 -11.28 -23.27 3.92
CA PRO A 139 -10.22 -22.42 3.37
C PRO A 139 -10.47 -22.08 1.89
N PHE A 140 -9.91 -20.97 1.43
CA PHE A 140 -9.96 -20.52 0.03
C PHE A 140 -8.55 -20.43 -0.55
N ASN A 141 -8.39 -20.58 -1.87
CA ASN A 141 -7.06 -20.48 -2.49
C ASN A 141 -6.43 -19.09 -2.28
N ASN A 142 -7.25 -18.03 -2.20
CA ASN A 142 -6.80 -16.70 -1.79
C ASN A 142 -6.96 -16.52 -0.27
N MET A 143 -5.85 -16.58 0.46
CA MET A 143 -5.71 -16.35 1.89
C MET A 143 -5.15 -14.95 2.20
N GLY A 144 -5.56 -13.95 1.43
CA GLY A 144 -5.28 -12.55 1.71
C GLY A 144 -6.16 -11.99 2.83
N VAL A 145 -5.55 -11.41 3.87
CA VAL A 145 -6.28 -10.85 5.03
C VAL A 145 -5.97 -9.36 5.20
N PRO A 146 -6.92 -8.45 4.87
CA PRO A 146 -6.73 -7.02 5.09
C PRO A 146 -6.34 -6.67 6.54
N GLY A 147 -5.37 -5.77 6.69
CA GLY A 147 -4.84 -5.34 7.99
C GLY A 147 -3.88 -6.33 8.67
N ALA A 148 -3.66 -7.53 8.13
CA ALA A 148 -2.72 -8.47 8.73
C ALA A 148 -1.26 -7.99 8.60
N LYS A 149 -0.51 -8.07 9.70
CA LYS A 149 0.96 -8.00 9.76
C LYS A 149 1.54 -9.41 9.64
N SER A 150 2.85 -9.52 9.41
CA SER A 150 3.54 -10.81 9.23
C SER A 150 3.23 -11.82 10.33
N PHE A 151 3.37 -11.44 11.60
CA PHE A 151 3.17 -12.34 12.73
C PHE A 151 1.72 -12.77 12.96
N HIS A 152 0.74 -11.99 12.48
CA HIS A 152 -0.67 -12.33 12.59
C HIS A 152 -1.03 -13.62 11.83
N LEU A 153 -0.35 -13.90 10.71
CA LEU A 153 -0.66 -15.09 9.90
C LEU A 153 -0.38 -16.40 10.66
N ASN A 154 0.54 -16.37 11.63
CA ASN A 154 0.92 -17.52 12.43
C ASN A 154 0.11 -17.63 13.73
N ALA A 155 -0.70 -16.62 14.07
CA ALA A 155 -1.39 -16.54 15.36
C ALA A 155 -2.65 -17.43 15.37
N PRO A 156 -2.74 -18.45 16.23
CA PRO A 156 -3.97 -19.23 16.39
C PRO A 156 -5.13 -18.37 16.90
N GLY A 157 -6.30 -18.53 16.29
CA GLY A 157 -7.51 -17.78 16.64
C GLY A 157 -7.51 -16.32 16.20
N TYR A 158 -6.66 -15.94 15.24
CA TYR A 158 -6.55 -14.55 14.76
C TYR A 158 -7.88 -13.98 14.24
N GLY A 159 -8.82 -14.82 13.79
CA GLY A 159 -10.13 -14.38 13.32
C GLY A 159 -10.97 -13.66 14.39
N ALA A 160 -10.65 -13.82 15.68
CA ALA A 160 -11.27 -13.05 16.76
C ALA A 160 -10.78 -11.59 16.80
N ALA A 161 -9.54 -11.34 16.38
CA ALA A 161 -8.94 -10.00 16.33
C ALA A 161 -9.11 -9.33 14.96
N ASN A 162 -9.27 -10.12 13.89
CA ASN A 162 -9.45 -9.60 12.54
C ASN A 162 -10.74 -10.15 11.90
N PRO A 163 -11.80 -9.32 11.80
CA PRO A 163 -13.09 -9.76 11.29
C PRO A 163 -13.03 -10.16 9.80
N TRP A 164 -12.04 -9.72 9.02
CA TRP A 164 -11.87 -10.18 7.65
C TRP A 164 -11.46 -11.64 7.57
N PHE A 165 -10.55 -12.11 8.44
CA PHE A 165 -10.24 -13.54 8.55
C PHE A 165 -11.34 -14.30 9.29
N GLY A 166 -11.92 -13.70 10.34
CA GLY A 166 -13.04 -14.29 11.09
C GLY A 166 -14.23 -14.68 10.20
N ARG A 167 -14.38 -13.99 9.06
CA ARG A 167 -15.38 -14.24 8.02
C ARG A 167 -15.24 -15.57 7.30
N PHE A 168 -14.02 -16.10 7.19
CA PHE A 168 -13.74 -17.32 6.42
C PHE A 168 -12.81 -18.33 7.10
N GLN A 169 -12.40 -18.12 8.36
CA GLN A 169 -11.63 -19.09 9.13
C GLN A 169 -12.34 -20.46 9.19
N THR A 170 -11.58 -21.56 9.10
CA THR A 170 -12.15 -22.91 9.18
C THR A 170 -12.63 -23.28 10.59
N SER A 171 -12.02 -22.69 11.62
CA SER A 171 -12.38 -22.84 13.02
C SER A 171 -11.96 -21.61 13.82
N ALA A 172 -12.55 -21.43 15.00
CA ALA A 172 -12.22 -20.30 15.89
C ALA A 172 -10.78 -20.32 16.44
N SER A 173 -10.07 -21.45 16.32
CA SER A 173 -8.66 -21.58 16.72
C SER A 173 -7.68 -21.55 15.55
N ALA A 174 -8.16 -21.53 14.31
CA ALA A 174 -7.32 -21.57 13.12
C ALA A 174 -6.42 -20.33 13.05
N SER A 175 -5.21 -20.51 12.53
CA SER A 175 -4.40 -19.41 12.01
C SER A 175 -4.56 -19.31 10.49
N VAL A 176 -4.21 -18.16 9.91
CA VAL A 176 -4.26 -17.99 8.44
C VAL A 176 -3.30 -18.98 7.75
N LEU A 177 -2.12 -19.20 8.33
CA LEU A 177 -1.12 -20.13 7.81
C LEU A 177 -1.59 -21.59 7.88
N GLU A 178 -2.28 -21.97 8.96
CA GLU A 178 -2.86 -23.32 9.09
C GLU A 178 -3.92 -23.56 8.01
N ASP A 179 -4.86 -22.62 7.84
CA ASP A 179 -5.88 -22.72 6.80
C ASP A 179 -5.25 -22.76 5.39
N ALA A 180 -4.23 -21.92 5.12
CA ALA A 180 -3.54 -21.89 3.84
C ALA A 180 -2.79 -23.20 3.54
N THR A 181 -2.12 -23.78 4.53
CA THR A 181 -1.34 -25.03 4.36
C THR A 181 -2.24 -26.26 4.31
N SER A 182 -3.42 -26.22 4.93
CA SER A 182 -4.42 -27.30 4.85
C SER A 182 -4.91 -27.58 3.43
N LEU A 183 -4.75 -26.62 2.52
CA LEU A 183 -5.04 -26.77 1.10
C LEU A 183 -4.01 -27.66 0.37
N ASN A 184 -2.86 -27.97 0.98
CA ASN A 184 -1.75 -28.72 0.37
C ASN A 184 -1.25 -28.08 -0.95
N PRO A 185 -0.73 -26.83 -0.93
CA PRO A 185 -0.31 -26.14 -2.14
C PRO A 185 0.75 -26.92 -2.92
N THR A 186 0.67 -26.88 -4.25
CA THR A 186 1.78 -27.27 -5.14
C THR A 186 2.55 -26.05 -5.64
N PHE A 187 1.90 -24.88 -5.61
CA PHE A 187 2.53 -23.58 -5.79
C PHE A 187 1.97 -22.54 -4.81
N PHE A 188 2.79 -21.62 -4.32
CA PHE A 188 2.33 -20.50 -3.49
C PHE A 188 2.87 -19.14 -3.90
N SER A 189 2.14 -18.07 -3.58
CA SER A 189 2.67 -16.70 -3.58
C SER A 189 2.55 -16.12 -2.17
N LEU A 190 3.64 -15.56 -1.64
CA LEU A 190 3.66 -14.93 -0.32
C LEU A 190 4.03 -13.44 -0.45
N TRP A 191 3.04 -12.58 -0.17
CA TRP A 191 3.24 -11.13 -0.10
C TRP A 191 2.64 -10.57 1.20
N ILE A 192 3.48 -10.57 2.24
CA ILE A 192 3.16 -10.08 3.58
C ILE A 192 4.35 -9.28 4.10
N GLY A 193 4.09 -8.35 5.02
CA GLY A 193 5.11 -7.46 5.58
C GLY A 193 4.84 -5.98 5.37
N ASN A 194 3.96 -5.61 4.42
CA ASN A 194 3.65 -4.20 4.19
C ASN A 194 3.08 -3.52 5.44
N ASN A 195 2.10 -4.16 6.10
CA ASN A 195 1.46 -3.61 7.29
C ASN A 195 2.37 -3.59 8.52
N ASP A 196 3.50 -4.31 8.51
CA ASP A 196 4.49 -4.26 9.59
C ASP A 196 5.17 -2.89 9.68
N ILE A 197 5.10 -2.07 8.62
CA ILE A 197 5.58 -0.67 8.61
C ILE A 197 4.52 0.34 8.13
N LEU A 198 3.58 -0.07 7.29
CA LEU A 198 2.59 0.83 6.69
C LEU A 198 1.61 1.39 7.73
N SER A 199 1.20 0.60 8.73
CA SER A 199 0.27 1.13 9.74
C SER A 199 0.90 2.24 10.58
N TYR A 200 2.18 2.08 10.97
CA TYR A 200 2.99 3.14 11.58
C TYR A 200 3.05 4.40 10.70
N ALA A 201 3.39 4.21 9.43
CA ALA A 201 3.57 5.33 8.50
C ALA A 201 2.25 6.07 8.24
N THR A 202 1.15 5.34 8.02
CA THR A 202 -0.16 5.92 7.70
C THR A 202 -0.89 6.47 8.92
N SER A 203 -0.46 6.12 10.14
CA SER A 203 -0.89 6.77 11.38
C SER A 203 -0.03 7.97 11.75
N GLY A 204 0.83 8.45 10.84
CA GLY A 204 1.73 9.58 11.07
C GLY A 204 2.67 9.36 12.25
N GLY A 205 3.28 8.18 12.37
CA GLY A 205 4.30 7.94 13.39
C GLY A 205 3.78 7.48 14.76
N ALA A 206 2.47 7.52 15.01
CA ALA A 206 1.86 7.27 16.33
C ALA A 206 2.11 5.88 17.00
N GLY A 207 2.74 4.93 16.31
CA GLY A 207 3.11 3.64 16.88
C GLY A 207 4.48 3.65 17.56
N VAL A 208 4.96 2.48 17.95
CA VAL A 208 6.31 2.29 18.51
C VAL A 208 7.16 1.42 17.59
N ASP A 209 8.43 1.76 17.42
CA ASP A 209 9.41 0.84 16.84
C ASP A 209 9.77 -0.24 17.86
N GLN A 210 9.30 -1.47 17.62
CA GLN A 210 9.47 -2.59 18.55
C GLN A 210 10.85 -3.26 18.45
N THR A 211 11.83 -2.66 17.78
CA THR A 211 13.20 -3.17 17.71
C THR A 211 13.73 -3.55 19.11
N GLY A 212 14.06 -4.83 19.29
CA GLY A 212 14.53 -5.42 20.55
C GLY A 212 13.45 -6.09 21.40
N ASN A 213 12.17 -5.88 21.10
CA ASN A 213 11.05 -6.56 21.77
C ASN A 213 10.63 -7.80 20.96
N LEU A 214 10.95 -8.99 21.46
CA LEU A 214 10.67 -10.26 20.74
C LEU A 214 9.27 -10.84 21.00
N ASP A 215 8.43 -10.17 21.78
CA ASP A 215 7.07 -10.61 22.10
C ASP A 215 6.01 -9.81 21.33
N PRO A 216 5.55 -10.31 20.15
CA PRO A 216 4.56 -9.60 19.35
C PRO A 216 3.18 -9.49 20.00
N THR A 217 2.91 -10.21 21.11
CA THR A 217 1.62 -10.07 21.82
C THR A 217 1.49 -8.74 22.56
N THR A 218 2.60 -8.00 22.69
CA THR A 218 2.64 -6.69 23.33
C THR A 218 2.53 -5.51 22.35
N TYR A 219 2.54 -5.79 21.04
CA TYR A 219 2.55 -4.76 20.01
C TYR A 219 1.16 -4.12 19.85
N GLY A 220 1.13 -2.82 19.63
CA GLY A 220 -0.03 -2.08 19.16
C GLY A 220 -0.24 -2.20 17.65
N ASP A 221 -1.43 -1.83 17.19
CA ASP A 221 -1.83 -1.96 15.78
C ASP A 221 -0.95 -1.12 14.82
N ASN A 222 -0.44 0.02 15.31
CA ASN A 222 0.40 0.95 14.55
C ASN A 222 1.90 0.71 14.73
N ASP A 223 2.31 -0.28 15.53
CA ASP A 223 3.73 -0.47 15.84
C ASP A 223 4.51 -1.04 14.66
N ILE A 224 5.79 -0.67 14.55
CA ILE A 224 6.72 -1.34 13.63
C ILE A 224 7.14 -2.68 14.25
N THR A 225 7.01 -3.77 13.49
CA THR A 225 7.39 -5.12 13.97
C THR A 225 8.91 -5.23 14.20
N ASP A 226 9.35 -5.92 15.26
CA ASP A 226 10.79 -6.19 15.42
C ASP A 226 11.37 -6.99 14.22
N PRO A 227 12.55 -6.62 13.68
CA PRO A 227 13.19 -7.34 12.57
C PRO A 227 13.44 -8.83 12.78
N ASN A 228 13.76 -9.26 14.01
CA ASN A 228 13.98 -10.68 14.31
C ASN A 228 12.65 -11.43 14.41
N VAL A 229 11.62 -10.80 14.97
CA VAL A 229 10.25 -11.36 14.97
C VAL A 229 9.78 -11.54 13.52
N PHE A 230 9.90 -10.51 12.68
CA PHE A 230 9.55 -10.58 11.26
C PHE A 230 10.29 -11.73 10.56
N ALA A 231 11.62 -11.79 10.68
CA ALA A 231 12.43 -12.83 10.03
C ALA A 231 12.03 -14.25 10.49
N SER A 232 11.75 -14.42 11.79
CA SER A 232 11.32 -15.70 12.37
C SER A 232 9.96 -16.15 11.83
N VAL A 233 8.94 -15.29 11.89
CA VAL A 233 7.58 -15.65 11.44
C VAL A 233 7.51 -15.84 9.93
N TYR A 234 8.22 -15.01 9.16
CA TYR A 234 8.28 -15.14 7.71
C TYR A 234 9.00 -16.43 7.30
N SER A 235 10.10 -16.80 7.97
CA SER A 235 10.78 -18.09 7.76
C SER A 235 9.87 -19.28 8.06
N ALA A 236 9.05 -19.20 9.12
CA ALA A 236 8.08 -20.24 9.44
C ALA A 236 6.98 -20.36 8.38
N GLN A 237 6.49 -19.23 7.85
CA GLN A 237 5.52 -19.21 6.75
C GLN A 237 6.08 -19.85 5.48
N VAL A 238 7.28 -19.44 5.05
CA VAL A 238 7.94 -20.02 3.86
C VAL A 238 8.15 -21.52 4.03
N SER A 239 8.64 -21.96 5.20
CA SER A 239 8.89 -23.38 5.48
C SER A 239 7.62 -24.22 5.44
N ALA A 240 6.52 -23.69 5.98
CA ALA A 240 5.23 -24.38 6.01
C ALA A 240 4.58 -24.43 4.62
N LEU A 241 4.63 -23.35 3.85
CA LEU A 241 4.08 -23.29 2.49
C LEU A 241 4.88 -24.11 1.47
N ALA A 242 6.20 -24.20 1.64
CA ALA A 242 7.08 -25.02 0.79
C ALA A 242 7.08 -26.52 1.19
N GLN A 243 6.36 -26.90 2.25
CA GLN A 243 6.26 -28.28 2.68
C GLN A 243 5.70 -29.16 1.55
N GLY A 244 6.17 -30.40 1.44
CA GLY A 244 5.76 -31.30 0.35
C GLY A 244 6.39 -30.98 -1.01
N GLY A 245 7.31 -30.01 -1.07
CA GLY A 245 8.04 -29.66 -2.29
C GLY A 245 7.35 -28.58 -3.14
N ALA A 246 6.39 -27.86 -2.56
CA ALA A 246 5.72 -26.77 -3.25
C ALA A 246 6.72 -25.68 -3.66
N LYS A 247 6.62 -25.24 -4.91
CA LYS A 247 7.37 -24.08 -5.41
C LYS A 247 6.60 -22.81 -5.08
N GLY A 248 7.22 -21.65 -5.27
CA GLY A 248 6.52 -20.41 -4.97
C GLY A 248 7.26 -19.15 -5.32
N VAL A 249 6.61 -18.03 -5.04
CA VAL A 249 7.14 -16.71 -5.27
C VAL A 249 7.03 -15.85 -4.02
N LEU A 250 8.13 -15.21 -3.66
CA LEU A 250 8.21 -14.25 -2.57
C LEU A 250 8.28 -12.84 -3.16
N VAL A 251 7.45 -11.95 -2.65
CA VAL A 251 7.42 -10.54 -3.08
C VAL A 251 7.92 -9.67 -1.95
N ASN A 252 8.92 -8.83 -2.22
CA ASN A 252 9.47 -7.93 -1.22
C ASN A 252 8.52 -6.75 -0.92
N ILE A 253 8.84 -5.99 0.12
CA ILE A 253 8.06 -4.85 0.58
C ILE A 253 8.53 -3.62 -0.20
N PRO A 254 7.63 -2.95 -0.96
CA PRO A 254 7.94 -1.72 -1.64
C PRO A 254 8.21 -0.57 -0.66
N ASP A 255 8.68 0.56 -1.17
CA ASP A 255 8.80 1.76 -0.34
C ASP A 255 7.41 2.33 -0.02
N VAL A 256 6.92 2.07 1.19
CA VAL A 256 5.56 2.43 1.59
C VAL A 256 5.35 3.94 1.67
N THR A 257 6.41 4.74 1.82
CA THR A 257 6.31 6.20 1.87
C THR A 257 6.32 6.85 0.47
N SER A 258 6.51 6.05 -0.59
CA SER A 258 6.50 6.53 -1.97
C SER A 258 5.14 6.43 -2.66
N ILE A 259 4.12 5.90 -1.98
CA ILE A 259 2.77 5.76 -2.53
C ILE A 259 2.00 7.10 -2.51
N PRO A 260 0.93 7.25 -3.31
CA PRO A 260 0.15 8.48 -3.39
C PRO A 260 -0.41 8.98 -2.07
N TYR A 261 -0.62 8.09 -1.10
CA TYR A 261 -0.97 8.47 0.26
C TYR A 261 -0.01 9.50 0.88
N PHE A 262 1.27 9.51 0.52
CA PHE A 262 2.27 10.45 1.05
C PHE A 262 2.73 11.50 0.04
N THR A 263 2.50 11.28 -1.26
CA THR A 263 3.03 12.14 -2.32
C THR A 263 1.99 13.06 -2.96
N THR A 264 0.70 12.91 -2.62
CA THR A 264 -0.38 13.71 -3.23
C THR A 264 -0.49 15.12 -2.66
N VAL A 265 -0.31 15.29 -1.35
CA VAL A 265 -0.47 16.60 -0.70
C VAL A 265 0.89 17.31 -0.64
N PRO A 266 1.06 18.47 -1.30
CA PRO A 266 2.30 19.21 -1.20
C PRO A 266 2.58 19.64 0.23
N VAL A 267 3.81 19.46 0.71
CA VAL A 267 4.19 19.83 2.07
C VAL A 267 4.05 21.35 2.33
N GLN A 268 4.25 22.18 1.30
CA GLN A 268 3.87 23.59 1.32
C GLN A 268 2.41 23.76 0.86
N SER A 269 1.47 23.50 1.78
CA SER A 269 0.02 23.47 1.51
C SER A 269 -0.76 24.68 2.01
N ILE A 270 -0.11 25.63 2.70
CA ILE A 270 -0.78 26.79 3.32
C ILE A 270 -0.54 28.07 2.50
N PRO A 271 -1.49 28.52 1.65
CA PRO A 271 -1.40 29.80 0.97
C PRO A 271 -1.79 30.95 1.91
N LEU A 272 -0.93 31.94 2.08
CA LEU A 272 -1.21 33.16 2.87
C LEU A 272 -0.95 34.43 2.06
N ASP A 273 -1.80 35.44 2.26
CA ASP A 273 -1.48 36.81 1.86
C ASP A 273 -0.50 37.48 2.84
N ALA A 274 0.05 38.62 2.45
CA ALA A 274 1.06 39.32 3.25
C ALA A 274 0.56 39.85 4.60
N ALA A 275 -0.70 40.29 4.67
CA ALA A 275 -1.28 40.78 5.92
C ALA A 275 -1.54 39.64 6.90
N THR A 276 -2.06 38.52 6.39
CA THR A 276 -2.32 37.31 7.18
C THR A 276 -1.02 36.70 7.70
N ALA A 277 0.02 36.56 6.86
CA ALA A 277 1.33 36.06 7.29
C ALA A 277 1.95 36.94 8.39
N ALA A 278 1.90 38.27 8.25
CA ALA A 278 2.38 39.19 9.28
C ALA A 278 1.59 39.06 10.59
N GLY A 279 0.27 38.92 10.51
CA GLY A 279 -0.61 38.75 11.66
C GLY A 279 -0.35 37.45 12.44
N VAL A 280 -0.13 36.34 11.74
CA VAL A 280 0.20 35.05 12.36
C VAL A 280 1.61 35.09 13.00
N ASN A 281 2.60 35.65 12.31
CA ASN A 281 3.95 35.80 12.86
C ASN A 281 3.99 36.64 14.15
N ALA A 282 3.13 37.66 14.26
CA ALA A 282 3.01 38.44 15.48
C ALA A 282 2.54 37.60 16.69
N GLN A 283 1.75 36.54 16.46
CA GLN A 283 1.30 35.62 17.52
C GLN A 283 2.44 34.72 18.02
N PHE A 284 3.36 34.33 17.14
CA PHE A 284 4.54 33.53 17.49
C PHE A 284 5.74 34.36 17.97
N ALA A 285 5.67 35.69 17.95
CA ALA A 285 6.81 36.56 18.26
C ALA A 285 7.37 36.33 19.68
N LEU A 286 6.52 36.12 20.70
CA LEU A 286 6.97 35.81 22.06
C LEU A 286 7.58 34.41 22.15
N TYR A 287 6.99 33.44 21.46
CA TYR A 287 7.52 32.07 21.42
C TYR A 287 8.91 32.05 20.80
N ASN A 288 9.06 32.62 19.60
CA ASN A 288 10.32 32.65 18.85
C ASN A 288 11.41 33.48 19.55
N ASN A 289 11.08 34.67 20.06
CA ASN A 289 12.10 35.62 20.53
C ASN A 289 12.36 35.57 22.03
N GLN A 290 11.51 34.91 22.83
CA GLN A 290 11.68 34.84 24.29
C GLN A 290 11.64 33.42 24.82
N ALA A 291 10.60 32.64 24.49
CA ALA A 291 10.45 31.29 25.04
C ALA A 291 11.58 30.36 24.56
N LEU A 292 11.82 30.28 23.25
CA LEU A 292 12.87 29.41 22.70
C LEU A 292 14.29 29.78 23.21
N PRO A 293 14.75 31.05 23.15
CA PRO A 293 16.05 31.42 23.73
C PRO A 293 16.14 31.16 25.24
N GLY A 294 15.04 31.34 25.98
CA GLY A 294 14.97 31.05 27.41
C GLY A 294 15.15 29.56 27.71
N LEU A 295 14.53 28.67 26.93
CA LEU A 295 14.67 27.22 27.05
C LEU A 295 16.10 26.77 26.73
N VAL A 296 16.75 27.37 25.71
CA VAL A 296 18.16 27.12 25.40
C VAL A 296 19.07 27.59 26.54
N ALA A 297 18.87 28.81 27.05
CA ALA A 297 19.67 29.35 28.14
C ALA A 297 19.54 28.54 29.44
N ALA A 298 18.38 27.92 29.66
CA ALA A 298 18.12 27.00 30.77
C ALA A 298 18.65 25.57 30.54
N GLY A 299 19.19 25.27 29.35
CA GLY A 299 19.70 23.94 28.99
C GLY A 299 18.60 22.88 28.82
N ILE A 300 17.35 23.29 28.61
CA ILE A 300 16.21 22.38 28.42
C ILE A 300 16.19 21.80 27.00
N ILE A 301 16.46 22.64 26.01
CA ILE A 301 16.58 22.25 24.60
C ILE A 301 17.92 22.73 24.03
N THR A 302 18.36 22.09 22.96
CA THR A 302 19.56 22.54 22.23
C THR A 302 19.26 23.76 21.36
N GLN A 303 20.30 24.50 20.94
CA GLN A 303 20.12 25.58 19.97
C GLN A 303 19.62 25.06 18.61
N GLU A 304 19.98 23.83 18.25
CA GLU A 304 19.54 23.17 17.03
C GLU A 304 18.03 22.88 17.07
N GLU A 305 17.55 22.32 18.19
CA GLU A 305 16.12 22.10 18.40
C GLU A 305 15.34 23.42 18.45
N ALA A 306 15.88 24.46 19.10
CA ALA A 306 15.25 25.78 19.09
C ALA A 306 15.12 26.35 17.66
N ASN A 307 16.10 26.10 16.78
CA ASN A 307 16.01 26.54 15.39
C ASN A 307 14.93 25.77 14.62
N LEU A 308 14.78 24.47 14.86
CA LEU A 308 13.72 23.64 14.26
C LEU A 308 12.32 24.11 14.67
N ARG A 309 12.17 24.56 15.92
CA ARG A 309 10.89 25.04 16.49
C ARG A 309 10.45 26.42 16.00
N MET A 310 11.32 27.19 15.35
CA MET A 310 10.98 28.54 14.91
C MET A 310 9.83 28.51 13.89
N VAL A 311 8.78 29.28 14.15
CA VAL A 311 7.63 29.41 13.24
C VAL A 311 7.73 30.72 12.47
N ASN A 312 7.74 30.66 11.15
CA ASN A 312 7.76 31.84 10.30
C ASN A 312 6.95 31.64 9.02
N PHE A 313 5.94 32.48 8.82
CA PHE A 313 5.11 32.51 7.62
C PHE A 313 5.51 33.68 6.70
N SER A 314 5.30 33.49 5.41
CA SER A 314 5.57 34.47 4.36
C SER A 314 4.39 34.57 3.37
N PRO A 315 4.28 35.64 2.57
CA PRO A 315 3.28 35.67 1.51
C PRO A 315 3.54 34.55 0.48
N GLY A 316 2.52 33.77 0.13
CA GLY A 316 2.63 32.61 -0.75
C GLY A 316 2.34 31.28 -0.06
N ALA A 317 2.88 30.18 -0.61
CA ALA A 317 2.74 28.84 -0.03
C ALA A 317 3.72 28.67 1.14
N ASN A 318 3.24 28.13 2.26
CA ASN A 318 4.00 27.90 3.47
C ASN A 318 3.82 26.46 3.95
N PHE A 319 4.78 26.02 4.75
CA PHE A 319 4.69 24.79 5.53
C PHE A 319 3.63 24.94 6.63
N PRO A 320 2.80 23.91 6.87
CA PRO A 320 1.96 23.88 8.05
C PRO A 320 2.81 23.78 9.31
N ILE A 321 2.28 24.29 10.42
CA ILE A 321 2.78 23.91 11.75
C ILE A 321 2.30 22.52 12.15
N ILE A 322 3.13 21.79 12.88
CA ILE A 322 2.90 20.41 13.27
C ILE A 322 3.30 20.20 14.75
N THR A 323 2.71 19.19 15.37
CA THR A 323 3.24 18.58 16.58
C THR A 323 4.21 17.49 16.16
N ASP A 324 5.45 17.53 16.64
CA ASP A 324 6.49 16.53 16.36
C ASP A 324 6.87 15.85 17.67
N ASP A 325 6.52 14.58 17.80
CA ASP A 325 6.66 13.83 19.05
C ASP A 325 8.13 13.47 19.40
N ASP A 326 9.04 13.63 18.43
CA ASP A 326 10.49 13.46 18.57
C ASP A 326 11.18 14.71 19.16
N LEU A 327 10.48 15.84 19.26
CA LEU A 327 10.95 17.02 19.99
C LEU A 327 10.81 16.85 21.52
N THR A 328 11.69 17.52 22.27
CA THR A 328 11.62 17.55 23.74
C THR A 328 10.29 18.12 24.23
N ASP A 329 9.43 17.37 24.93
CA ASP A 329 8.17 17.95 25.41
C ASP A 329 8.39 19.03 26.49
N VAL A 330 8.20 20.31 26.12
CA VAL A 330 8.33 21.45 27.04
C VAL A 330 6.99 21.92 27.61
N THR A 331 5.89 21.18 27.39
CA THR A 331 4.53 21.57 27.82
C THR A 331 4.48 21.93 29.30
N GLN A 332 5.00 21.06 30.17
CA GLN A 332 4.96 21.29 31.63
C GLN A 332 5.85 22.47 32.05
N ILE A 333 6.93 22.73 31.31
CA ILE A 333 7.82 23.86 31.58
C ILE A 333 7.13 25.18 31.22
N LEU A 334 6.45 25.22 30.07
CA LEU A 334 5.67 26.39 29.65
C LEU A 334 4.53 26.70 30.63
N ILE A 335 3.83 25.67 31.14
CA ILE A 335 2.81 25.83 32.19
C ILE A 335 3.42 26.44 33.45
N ALA A 336 4.58 25.94 33.89
CA ALA A 336 5.29 26.46 35.07
C ALA A 336 5.75 27.93 34.90
N GLN A 337 5.94 28.38 33.65
CA GLN A 337 6.26 29.77 33.30
C GLN A 337 5.01 30.66 33.15
N GLY A 338 3.81 30.14 33.42
CA GLY A 338 2.56 30.89 33.39
C GLY A 338 1.85 30.91 32.04
N ILE A 339 2.30 30.11 31.06
CA ILE A 339 1.55 29.91 29.82
C ILE A 339 0.29 29.08 30.11
N PRO A 340 -0.91 29.49 29.64
CA PRO A 340 -2.13 28.71 29.82
C PRO A 340 -1.96 27.28 29.30
N ALA A 341 -2.50 26.28 30.01
CA ALA A 341 -2.30 24.87 29.69
C ALA A 341 -2.68 24.50 28.25
N GLN A 342 -3.77 25.08 27.73
CA GLN A 342 -4.18 24.86 26.34
C GLN A 342 -3.15 25.39 25.34
N THR A 343 -2.64 26.61 25.56
CA THR A 343 -1.59 27.19 24.69
C THR A 343 -0.28 26.43 24.84
N ALA A 344 0.10 26.04 26.06
CA ALA A 344 1.31 25.25 26.31
C ALA A 344 1.28 23.90 25.58
N ALA A 345 0.12 23.23 25.55
CA ALA A 345 -0.06 21.97 24.82
C ALA A 345 0.13 22.14 23.30
N LEU A 346 -0.25 23.28 22.71
CA LEU A 346 0.00 23.56 21.29
C LEU A 346 1.46 23.90 20.99
N LEU A 347 2.21 24.41 21.99
CA LEU A 347 3.59 24.88 21.83
C LEU A 347 4.66 23.86 22.25
N GLY A 348 4.27 22.86 23.07
CA GLY A 348 5.18 21.94 23.76
C GLY A 348 6.11 21.18 22.82
N GLN A 349 5.60 20.77 21.68
CA GLN A 349 6.30 20.00 20.65
C GLN A 349 6.06 20.61 19.25
N LEU A 350 5.91 21.94 19.21
CA LEU A 350 5.61 22.67 17.99
C LEU A 350 6.85 22.87 17.11
N ARG A 351 6.70 22.62 15.81
CA ARG A 351 7.56 23.20 14.77
C ARG A 351 6.78 23.45 13.49
N GLN A 352 7.40 24.10 12.51
CA GLN A 352 6.93 24.04 11.14
C GLN A 352 7.41 22.73 10.47
N ALA A 353 6.58 22.19 9.59
CA ALA A 353 7.02 21.16 8.66
C ALA A 353 8.15 21.70 7.76
N ASN A 354 8.92 20.81 7.15
CA ASN A 354 10.00 21.12 6.22
C ASN A 354 9.89 20.23 4.97
N ASN A 355 10.81 20.38 4.02
CA ASN A 355 10.74 19.64 2.74
C ASN A 355 10.94 18.12 2.87
N ASP A 356 11.45 17.65 4.00
CA ASP A 356 11.71 16.23 4.25
C ASP A 356 10.53 15.55 4.98
N ASP A 357 9.52 16.31 5.42
CA ASP A 357 8.29 15.76 6.01
C ASP A 357 7.26 15.41 4.92
N LEU A 358 6.45 14.38 5.18
CA LEU A 358 5.38 13.94 4.28
C LEU A 358 4.02 14.25 4.89
N VAL A 359 3.26 15.13 4.24
CA VAL A 359 1.87 15.40 4.62
C VAL A 359 0.98 14.31 4.00
N VAL A 360 0.28 13.57 4.85
CA VAL A 360 -0.51 12.42 4.38
C VAL A 360 -1.78 12.86 3.63
N LEU A 361 -2.29 11.99 2.77
CA LEU A 361 -3.44 12.26 1.91
C LEU A 361 -4.67 12.71 2.70
N VAL A 362 -4.95 12.08 3.85
CA VAL A 362 -6.12 12.43 4.66
C VAL A 362 -6.01 13.82 5.33
N ALA A 363 -4.81 14.40 5.41
CA ALA A 363 -4.62 15.76 5.91
C ALA A 363 -5.31 16.80 5.00
N SER A 364 -5.55 16.48 3.72
CA SER A 364 -6.26 17.37 2.79
C SER A 364 -7.68 17.72 3.25
N SER A 365 -8.28 16.92 4.12
CA SER A 365 -9.62 17.14 4.68
C SER A 365 -9.65 18.16 5.83
N VAL A 366 -8.50 18.43 6.47
CA VAL A 366 -8.41 19.29 7.67
C VAL A 366 -7.52 20.52 7.48
N LEU A 367 -6.55 20.47 6.58
CA LEU A 367 -5.64 21.59 6.31
C LEU A 367 -6.39 22.87 5.95
N GLY A 368 -6.06 23.98 6.63
CA GLY A 368 -6.68 25.27 6.39
C GLY A 368 -8.12 25.42 6.89
N THR A 369 -8.70 24.36 7.47
CA THR A 369 -10.03 24.43 8.13
C THR A 369 -9.90 24.95 9.56
N LEU A 370 -11.02 25.30 10.19
CA LEU A 370 -11.05 25.78 11.57
C LEU A 370 -11.15 24.59 12.54
N ALA A 371 -10.23 24.50 13.51
CA ALA A 371 -10.33 23.54 14.61
C ALA A 371 -11.53 23.83 15.53
N ASP A 372 -11.89 25.11 15.66
CA ASP A 372 -13.12 25.58 16.30
C ASP A 372 -13.91 26.42 15.28
N PRO A 373 -15.06 25.94 14.78
CA PRO A 373 -15.88 26.66 13.81
C PRO A 373 -16.31 28.07 14.23
N SER A 374 -16.28 28.38 15.54
CA SER A 374 -16.61 29.68 16.09
C SER A 374 -15.41 30.62 16.25
N ASN A 375 -14.19 30.12 16.06
CA ASN A 375 -12.96 30.87 16.22
C ASN A 375 -12.18 30.98 14.90
N PRO A 376 -12.23 32.12 14.19
CA PRO A 376 -11.49 32.35 12.96
C PRO A 376 -9.96 32.26 13.09
N GLN A 377 -9.41 32.31 14.31
CA GLN A 377 -7.97 32.17 14.57
C GLN A 377 -7.55 30.72 14.82
N SER A 378 -8.46 29.74 14.69
CA SER A 378 -8.18 28.32 14.97
C SER A 378 -7.78 27.50 13.72
N VAL A 379 -7.20 28.16 12.71
CA VAL A 379 -6.87 27.53 11.43
C VAL A 379 -5.83 26.41 11.64
N ILE A 380 -6.19 25.19 11.25
CA ILE A 380 -5.33 23.99 11.31
C ILE A 380 -4.19 24.11 10.31
N GLY A 381 -2.97 23.83 10.76
CA GLY A 381 -1.72 24.04 10.02
C GLY A 381 -1.18 25.46 10.10
N VAL A 382 -1.87 26.40 10.78
CA VAL A 382 -1.41 27.81 10.89
C VAL A 382 -1.31 28.26 12.35
N ALA A 383 -2.40 28.11 13.09
CA ALA A 383 -2.49 28.49 14.50
C ALA A 383 -2.71 27.26 15.41
N VAL A 384 -3.29 26.20 14.86
CA VAL A 384 -3.38 24.88 15.50
C VAL A 384 -2.46 23.93 14.71
N PRO A 385 -1.47 23.29 15.34
CA PRO A 385 -0.61 22.33 14.65
C PRO A 385 -1.42 21.16 14.10
N LEU A 386 -0.99 20.61 12.97
CA LEU A 386 -1.40 19.27 12.58
C LEU A 386 -0.99 18.30 13.68
N SER A 387 -1.94 17.47 14.11
CA SER A 387 -1.63 16.32 14.95
C SER A 387 -0.79 15.30 14.16
N ASP A 388 0.03 14.56 14.90
CA ASP A 388 0.93 13.50 14.43
C ASP A 388 0.37 12.68 13.27
N GLN A 389 -0.86 12.15 13.41
CA GLN A 389 -1.55 11.34 12.37
C GLN A 389 -1.66 11.94 10.96
N PHE A 390 -1.37 13.23 10.77
CA PHE A 390 -1.45 13.92 9.48
C PHE A 390 -0.09 14.18 8.81
N VAL A 391 1.02 13.91 9.48
CA VAL A 391 2.36 14.18 8.97
C VAL A 391 3.29 13.04 9.38
N LEU A 392 4.09 12.54 8.44
CA LEU A 392 5.15 11.59 8.74
C LEU A 392 6.49 12.31 8.66
N THR A 393 7.17 12.48 9.79
CA THR A 393 8.42 13.25 9.86
C THR A 393 9.60 12.49 9.26
N ALA A 394 10.70 13.18 8.96
CA ALA A 394 11.91 12.53 8.44
C ALA A 394 12.49 11.47 9.41
N THR A 395 12.34 11.69 10.72
CA THR A 395 12.79 10.73 11.76
C THR A 395 11.94 9.45 11.72
N GLU A 396 10.62 9.59 11.64
CA GLU A 396 9.70 8.46 11.51
C GLU A 396 9.90 7.70 10.20
N GLN A 397 10.13 8.40 9.09
CA GLN A 397 10.49 7.80 7.81
C GLN A 397 11.78 6.97 7.92
N ALA A 398 12.77 7.41 8.69
CA ALA A 398 14.01 6.67 8.88
C ALA A 398 13.79 5.34 9.65
N ARG A 399 12.87 5.30 10.62
CA ARG A 399 12.45 4.07 11.30
C ARG A 399 11.81 3.09 10.32
N VAL A 400 10.87 3.58 9.51
CA VAL A 400 10.20 2.81 8.44
C VAL A 400 11.21 2.24 7.45
N ALA A 401 12.14 3.06 6.96
CA ALA A 401 13.16 2.66 5.99
C ALA A 401 14.12 1.60 6.57
N THR A 402 14.53 1.75 7.84
CA THR A 402 15.42 0.81 8.54
C THR A 402 14.76 -0.57 8.68
N ALA A 403 13.51 -0.60 9.16
CA ALA A 403 12.74 -1.84 9.29
C ALA A 403 12.50 -2.50 7.92
N SER A 404 12.07 -1.72 6.92
CA SER A 404 11.85 -2.19 5.54
C SER A 404 13.10 -2.86 4.95
N ALA A 405 14.28 -2.27 5.14
CA ALA A 405 15.54 -2.82 4.66
C ALA A 405 15.88 -4.17 5.32
N ALA A 406 15.65 -4.29 6.63
CA ALA A 406 15.87 -5.53 7.36
C ALA A 406 14.91 -6.65 6.91
N TYR A 407 13.63 -6.33 6.76
CA TYR A 407 12.62 -7.28 6.28
C TYR A 407 12.92 -7.76 4.85
N ASN A 408 13.23 -6.84 3.94
CA ASN A 408 13.56 -7.17 2.56
C ASN A 408 14.82 -8.02 2.43
N THR A 409 15.78 -7.84 3.34
CA THR A 409 16.96 -8.71 3.44
C THR A 409 16.55 -10.14 3.82
N ALA A 410 15.65 -10.30 4.81
CA ALA A 410 15.14 -11.61 5.20
C ALA A 410 14.34 -12.30 4.08
N ILE A 411 13.45 -11.57 3.39
CA ILE A 411 12.66 -12.10 2.27
C ILE A 411 13.58 -12.57 1.14
N ARG A 412 14.57 -11.76 0.75
CA ARG A 412 15.52 -12.13 -0.30
C ARG A 412 16.34 -13.35 0.09
N GLY A 413 16.88 -13.37 1.32
CA GLY A 413 17.67 -14.49 1.82
C GLY A 413 16.88 -15.81 1.83
N LEU A 414 15.60 -15.77 2.18
CA LEU A 414 14.73 -16.95 2.15
C LEU A 414 14.35 -17.39 0.73
N ALA A 415 14.18 -16.45 -0.20
CA ALA A 415 13.97 -16.79 -1.62
C ALA A 415 15.18 -17.56 -2.17
N ASP A 416 16.39 -17.03 -1.93
CA ASP A 416 17.65 -17.64 -2.36
C ASP A 416 17.88 -19.01 -1.72
N ALA A 417 17.68 -19.12 -0.40
CA ALA A 417 17.91 -20.36 0.34
C ALA A 417 16.99 -21.51 -0.10
N ASN A 418 15.79 -21.20 -0.61
CA ASN A 418 14.79 -22.19 -1.00
C ASN A 418 14.63 -22.33 -2.52
N GLY A 419 15.40 -21.57 -3.33
CA GLY A 419 15.25 -21.56 -4.79
C GLY A 419 13.86 -21.10 -5.25
N LEU A 420 13.27 -20.14 -4.53
CA LEU A 420 11.96 -19.58 -4.84
C LEU A 420 12.10 -18.38 -5.77
N ALA A 421 11.08 -18.14 -6.59
CA ALA A 421 11.02 -16.93 -7.38
C ALA A 421 10.97 -15.70 -6.46
N PHE A 422 11.63 -14.61 -6.87
CA PHE A 422 11.68 -13.37 -6.10
C PHE A 422 11.23 -12.19 -6.96
N VAL A 423 10.34 -11.36 -6.42
CA VAL A 423 9.86 -10.14 -7.06
C VAL A 423 10.34 -8.93 -6.28
N ASP A 424 11.05 -8.04 -6.97
CA ASP A 424 11.46 -6.75 -6.44
C ASP A 424 10.36 -5.68 -6.66
N ALA A 425 9.34 -5.72 -5.82
CA ALA A 425 8.26 -4.74 -5.79
C ALA A 425 8.76 -3.33 -5.44
N ARG A 426 9.86 -3.19 -4.69
CA ARG A 426 10.47 -1.88 -4.38
C ARG A 426 10.95 -1.18 -5.65
N SER A 427 11.76 -1.86 -6.47
CA SER A 427 12.22 -1.30 -7.74
C SER A 427 11.08 -1.12 -8.74
N ALA A 428 10.09 -2.02 -8.74
CA ALA A 428 8.92 -1.91 -9.61
C ALA A 428 8.06 -0.67 -9.29
N LEU A 429 7.79 -0.41 -8.01
CA LEU A 429 7.05 0.79 -7.60
C LEU A 429 7.83 2.07 -7.93
N ALA A 430 9.14 2.09 -7.66
CA ALA A 430 9.99 3.23 -8.01
C ALA A 430 9.92 3.56 -9.52
N ARG A 431 9.85 2.53 -10.38
CA ARG A 431 9.67 2.72 -11.83
C ARG A 431 8.32 3.35 -12.19
N VAL A 432 7.24 2.94 -11.51
CA VAL A 432 5.89 3.50 -11.71
C VAL A 432 5.87 4.99 -11.35
N ALA A 433 6.57 5.38 -10.29
CA ALA A 433 6.68 6.77 -9.84
C ALA A 433 7.59 7.64 -10.74
N ASP A 434 8.78 7.14 -11.10
CA ASP A 434 9.79 7.95 -11.80
C ASP A 434 9.48 8.09 -13.31
N THR A 435 9.32 6.95 -14.00
CA THR A 435 9.20 6.93 -15.48
C THR A 435 7.83 6.50 -15.98
N GLY A 436 7.03 5.90 -15.10
CA GLY A 436 5.84 5.15 -15.49
C GLY A 436 6.13 3.83 -16.22
N VAL A 437 5.08 3.06 -16.46
CA VAL A 437 5.13 1.78 -17.17
C VAL A 437 4.20 1.84 -18.38
N SER A 438 4.78 1.82 -19.59
CA SER A 438 3.99 1.83 -20.82
C SER A 438 3.21 0.52 -20.99
N PHE A 439 1.99 0.63 -21.48
CA PHE A 439 1.16 -0.50 -21.88
C PHE A 439 0.33 -0.13 -23.12
N ASP A 440 -0.31 -1.14 -23.72
CA ASP A 440 -1.20 -0.91 -24.88
C ASP A 440 -2.37 -0.01 -24.47
N GLY A 441 -2.33 1.24 -24.90
CA GLY A 441 -3.36 2.24 -24.61
C GLY A 441 -2.99 3.27 -23.53
N GLY A 442 -1.77 3.26 -22.98
CA GLY A 442 -1.37 4.35 -22.09
C GLY A 442 -0.05 4.17 -21.33
N LEU A 443 0.11 5.02 -20.31
CA LEU A 443 1.20 4.99 -19.35
C LEU A 443 0.59 4.78 -17.96
N LEU A 444 1.09 3.80 -17.23
CA LEU A 444 0.72 3.55 -15.85
C LEU A 444 1.67 4.34 -14.93
N THR A 445 1.15 5.30 -14.17
CA THR A 445 1.91 6.13 -13.22
C THR A 445 1.26 6.09 -11.84
N ASP A 446 1.98 6.56 -10.83
CA ASP A 446 1.49 6.68 -9.45
C ASP A 446 0.64 7.94 -9.23
N THR A 447 0.46 8.80 -10.24
CA THR A 447 -0.32 10.03 -10.10
C THR A 447 -1.72 9.74 -9.55
N PHE A 448 -2.05 10.31 -8.39
CA PHE A 448 -3.30 10.03 -7.70
C PHE A 448 -4.52 10.26 -8.60
N ALA A 449 -5.47 9.33 -8.54
CA ALA A 449 -6.72 9.26 -9.32
C ALA A 449 -6.59 9.16 -10.86
N THR A 450 -5.47 9.55 -11.48
CA THR A 450 -5.37 9.69 -12.95
C THR A 450 -4.24 8.87 -13.58
N GLY A 451 -3.20 8.53 -12.82
CA GLY A 451 -2.07 7.71 -13.28
C GLY A 451 -2.41 6.23 -13.47
N GLY A 452 -3.50 5.80 -12.83
CA GLY A 452 -4.11 4.50 -13.01
C GLY A 452 -3.48 3.35 -12.24
N ALA A 453 -2.31 3.51 -11.62
CA ALA A 453 -1.71 2.47 -10.79
C ALA A 453 -2.46 2.30 -9.46
N PHE A 454 -2.79 3.42 -8.79
CA PHE A 454 -3.36 3.44 -7.45
C PHE A 454 -4.84 3.82 -7.42
N SER A 455 -5.55 3.19 -6.50
CA SER A 455 -6.96 3.42 -6.20
C SER A 455 -7.17 4.66 -5.32
N LEU A 456 -8.42 4.99 -5.02
CA LEU A 456 -8.78 6.26 -4.37
C LEU A 456 -8.40 6.35 -2.88
N ASP A 457 -7.91 5.27 -2.28
CA ASP A 457 -7.29 5.34 -0.94
C ASP A 457 -5.82 5.79 -0.98
N GLY A 458 -5.22 5.91 -2.16
CA GLY A 458 -3.82 6.30 -2.34
C GLY A 458 -2.81 5.24 -1.88
N VAL A 459 -3.26 4.04 -1.54
CA VAL A 459 -2.44 2.96 -0.98
C VAL A 459 -2.48 1.72 -1.87
N HIS A 460 -3.67 1.26 -2.23
CA HIS A 460 -3.85 -0.01 -2.93
C HIS A 460 -3.87 0.17 -4.45
N PRO A 461 -3.40 -0.82 -5.22
CA PRO A 461 -3.52 -0.81 -6.67
C PRO A 461 -4.97 -0.79 -7.17
N THR A 462 -5.21 -0.19 -8.33
CA THR A 462 -6.44 -0.43 -9.10
C THR A 462 -6.39 -1.80 -9.78
N PRO A 463 -7.48 -2.30 -10.41
CA PRO A 463 -7.41 -3.48 -11.28
C PRO A 463 -6.26 -3.44 -12.29
N ARG A 464 -5.98 -2.26 -12.87
CA ARG A 464 -4.84 -2.05 -13.76
C ARG A 464 -3.49 -2.16 -13.07
N GLY A 465 -3.38 -1.62 -11.86
CA GLY A 465 -2.19 -1.80 -11.02
C GLY A 465 -1.96 -3.28 -10.65
N TYR A 466 -3.02 -4.01 -10.29
CA TYR A 466 -2.92 -5.45 -10.03
C TYR A 466 -2.55 -6.27 -11.27
N ALA A 467 -2.99 -5.90 -12.46
CA ALA A 467 -2.56 -6.53 -13.71
C ALA A 467 -1.04 -6.35 -13.95
N TYR A 468 -0.50 -5.16 -13.66
CA TYR A 468 0.94 -4.93 -13.69
C TYR A 468 1.68 -5.78 -12.65
N THR A 469 1.18 -5.82 -11.41
CA THR A 469 1.71 -6.69 -10.35
C THR A 469 1.73 -8.17 -10.76
N ALA A 470 0.63 -8.68 -11.33
CA ALA A 470 0.54 -10.05 -11.81
C ALA A 470 1.60 -10.33 -12.89
N ASN A 471 1.79 -9.39 -13.83
CA ASN A 471 2.81 -9.50 -14.87
C ASN A 471 4.24 -9.55 -14.31
N LEU A 472 4.56 -8.75 -13.29
CA LEU A 472 5.87 -8.80 -12.61
C LEU A 472 6.11 -10.16 -11.94
N ILE A 473 5.09 -10.68 -11.27
CA ILE A 473 5.17 -11.98 -10.62
C ILE A 473 5.33 -13.10 -11.66
N ILE A 474 4.55 -13.06 -12.74
CA ILE A 474 4.67 -14.00 -13.86
C ILE A 474 6.07 -13.95 -14.49
N ASP A 475 6.65 -12.76 -14.69
CA ASP A 475 8.02 -12.63 -15.22
C ASP A 475 9.05 -13.29 -14.28
N ALA A 476 8.92 -13.11 -12.95
CA ALA A 476 9.81 -13.77 -11.98
C ALA A 476 9.65 -15.30 -11.97
N ILE A 477 8.42 -15.80 -12.10
CA ILE A 477 8.10 -17.23 -12.17
C ILE A 477 8.69 -17.85 -13.44
N ASN A 478 8.46 -17.22 -14.60
CA ASN A 478 9.00 -17.68 -15.88
C ASN A 478 10.52 -17.77 -15.86
N ASN A 479 11.19 -16.75 -15.30
CA ASN A 479 12.64 -16.74 -15.18
C ASN A 479 13.20 -17.80 -14.22
N THR A 480 12.50 -18.08 -13.11
CA THR A 480 13.00 -18.98 -12.06
C THR A 480 12.73 -20.44 -12.39
N TYR A 481 11.58 -20.73 -13.00
CA TYR A 481 11.09 -22.09 -13.19
C TYR A 481 11.12 -22.57 -14.62
N GLU A 482 11.69 -21.78 -15.55
CA GLU A 482 11.72 -22.08 -16.99
C GLU A 482 10.30 -22.26 -17.56
N ALA A 483 9.35 -21.52 -16.99
CA ALA A 483 7.96 -21.50 -17.42
C ALA A 483 7.76 -20.47 -18.56
N THR A 484 6.66 -20.60 -19.29
CA THR A 484 6.29 -19.65 -20.36
C THR A 484 4.87 -19.11 -20.15
N ILE A 485 4.50 -18.80 -18.91
CA ILE A 485 3.16 -18.32 -18.57
C ILE A 485 2.89 -16.99 -19.29
N PRO A 486 1.74 -16.84 -19.97
CA PRO A 486 1.42 -15.60 -20.67
C PRO A 486 1.14 -14.48 -19.67
N LYS A 487 1.58 -13.28 -20.05
CA LYS A 487 1.19 -12.03 -19.38
C LYS A 487 -0.19 -11.56 -19.83
N VAL A 488 -0.80 -10.72 -19.02
CA VAL A 488 -2.06 -10.05 -19.38
C VAL A 488 -1.81 -8.67 -19.98
N ASN A 489 -2.73 -8.22 -20.83
CA ASN A 489 -2.72 -6.84 -21.30
C ASN A 489 -3.23 -5.91 -20.19
N ILE A 490 -2.33 -5.08 -19.65
CA ILE A 490 -2.63 -4.11 -18.58
C ILE A 490 -3.79 -3.19 -18.98
N GLY A 491 -3.88 -2.77 -20.25
CA GLY A 491 -4.93 -1.87 -20.74
C GLY A 491 -6.34 -2.46 -20.75
N ALA A 492 -6.47 -3.79 -20.64
CA ALA A 492 -7.75 -4.47 -20.54
C ALA A 492 -8.41 -4.34 -19.16
N TYR A 493 -7.68 -3.83 -18.16
CA TYR A 493 -8.15 -3.69 -16.80
C TYR A 493 -8.60 -2.24 -16.50
N GLY A 494 -9.69 -2.16 -15.74
CA GLY A 494 -10.28 -0.90 -15.29
C GLY A 494 -9.36 -0.10 -14.37
N THR A 495 -9.69 1.18 -14.21
CA THR A 495 -9.02 2.07 -13.26
C THR A 495 -10.03 3.09 -12.73
N VAL A 496 -9.58 4.05 -11.93
CA VAL A 496 -10.43 5.13 -11.42
C VAL A 496 -11.13 5.85 -12.58
N THR A 497 -12.45 5.95 -12.50
CA THR A 497 -13.28 6.70 -13.46
C THR A 497 -14.36 7.45 -12.71
N ALA A 498 -14.80 8.60 -13.26
CA ALA A 498 -15.86 9.42 -12.67
C ALA A 498 -17.27 8.78 -12.74
N THR A 499 -17.41 7.63 -13.42
CA THR A 499 -18.68 6.91 -13.63
C THR A 499 -18.77 5.61 -12.86
N ASN A 500 -17.77 5.25 -12.07
CA ASN A 500 -17.77 4.05 -11.23
C ASN A 500 -18.41 4.35 -9.85
N ASN A 501 -19.61 4.93 -9.88
CA ASN A 501 -20.43 5.19 -8.70
C ASN A 501 -21.33 3.99 -8.42
#